data_AF-A0A0T6BI98-F1
#
_entry.id   AF-A0A0T6BI98-F1
#
_cell.length_a   1.000
_cell.length_b   1.000
_cell.length_c   1.000
_cell.angle_alpha   90.00
_cell.angle_beta   90.00
_cell.angle_gamma   90.00
#
_symmetry.space_group_name_H-M   'P 1'
#
loop_
_entity.id
_entity.type
_entity.pdbx_description
1 polymer ?
#
loop_
_entity_poly.entity_id
_entity_poly.type
_entity_poly.pdbx_seq_one_letter_code
_entity_poly.pdbx_strand_id
1 'polypeptide(L)'
;MFKGKYTGEGNVNLDQGVCYYLFPLGESHYYVSKFNSVNAHVGAYRQSLFTVTEHLEDVPDTNTDIPLNSNIETNKVDMNIKEELEDLPPEKWEQISLF
;
A
#
# COMPACT_ATOMS: atom_id res chain seq x y z
N MET A 1 1.84 -3.25 3.96
CA MET A 1 2.78 -2.55 3.07
C MET A 1 3.59 -3.56 2.26
N PHE A 2 4.30 -3.16 1.21
CA PHE A 2 5.12 -4.09 0.42
C PHE A 2 6.56 -3.60 0.32
N LYS A 3 7.47 -4.50 0.00
CA LYS A 3 8.83 -4.17 -0.43
C LYS A 3 9.07 -4.78 -1.79
N GLY A 4 9.58 -3.99 -2.72
CA GLY A 4 9.79 -4.45 -4.08
C GLY A 4 10.98 -3.79 -4.76
N LYS A 5 11.54 -4.53 -5.71
CA LYS A 5 12.68 -4.10 -6.53
C LYS A 5 12.16 -3.30 -7.72
N TYR A 6 12.73 -2.12 -7.95
CA TYR A 6 12.43 -1.33 -9.13
C TYR A 6 13.06 -1.99 -10.36
N THR A 7 12.25 -2.24 -11.40
CA THR A 7 12.69 -2.87 -12.66
C THR A 7 12.60 -1.94 -13.86
N GLY A 8 12.02 -0.75 -13.69
CA GLY A 8 11.95 0.26 -14.73
C GLY A 8 13.31 0.90 -15.05
N GLU A 9 13.36 1.61 -16.18
CA GLU A 9 14.55 2.31 -16.67
C GLU A 9 14.28 3.82 -16.78
N GLY A 10 15.33 4.62 -16.65
CA GLY A 10 15.30 6.06 -16.93
C GLY A 10 14.62 6.94 -15.89
N ASN A 11 14.36 6.44 -14.67
CA ASN A 11 13.87 7.29 -13.59
C ASN A 11 15.01 7.97 -12.82
N VAL A 12 14.88 9.27 -12.59
CA VAL A 12 15.92 10.07 -11.90
C VAL A 12 15.92 9.83 -10.38
N ASN A 13 14.78 9.40 -9.81
CA ASN A 13 14.62 9.22 -8.37
C ASN A 13 14.78 7.75 -7.91
N LEU A 14 14.65 6.81 -8.84
CA LEU A 14 14.69 5.37 -8.59
C LEU A 14 15.81 4.72 -9.38
N ASP A 15 16.66 4.00 -8.66
CA ASP A 15 17.77 3.26 -9.21
C ASP A 15 17.29 1.86 -9.62
N GLN A 16 17.54 1.50 -10.87
CA GLN A 16 17.17 0.19 -11.39
C GLN A 16 17.82 -0.91 -10.53
N GLY A 17 17.00 -1.81 -10.05
CA GLY A 17 17.41 -2.93 -9.23
C GLY A 17 17.55 -2.65 -7.73
N VAL A 18 17.22 -1.45 -7.26
CA VAL A 18 17.15 -1.14 -5.83
C VAL A 18 15.77 -1.50 -5.27
N CYS A 19 15.74 -1.97 -4.01
CA CYS A 19 14.51 -2.28 -3.30
C CYS A 19 13.97 -1.05 -2.56
N TYR A 20 12.68 -0.80 -2.71
CA TYR A 20 11.96 0.30 -2.09
C TYR A 20 10.74 -0.21 -1.31
N TYR A 21 10.29 0.62 -0.37
CA TYR A 21 9.01 0.43 0.32
C TYR A 21 7.89 0.93 -0.59
N LEU A 22 6.90 0.08 -0.80
CA LEU A 22 5.77 0.31 -1.69
C LEU A 22 4.49 0.34 -0.84
N PHE A 23 3.77 1.44 -0.91
CA PHE A 23 2.48 1.61 -0.26
C PHE A 23 1.39 1.63 -1.34
N PRO A 24 0.33 0.83 -1.20
CA PRO A 24 -0.75 0.76 -2.19
C PRO A 24 -1.38 2.13 -2.42
N LEU A 25 -1.43 2.56 -3.67
CA LEU A 25 -2.12 3.77 -4.11
C LEU A 25 -3.16 3.38 -5.17
N GLY A 26 -4.31 2.92 -4.67
CA GLY A 26 -5.36 2.34 -5.51
C GLY A 26 -4.91 1.07 -6.23
N GLU A 27 -5.52 0.78 -7.37
CA GLU A 27 -5.37 -0.50 -8.07
C GLU A 27 -4.14 -0.58 -8.97
N SER A 28 -3.57 0.56 -9.38
CA SER A 28 -2.57 0.61 -10.45
C SER A 28 -1.25 1.28 -10.07
N HIS A 29 -1.19 1.91 -8.89
CA HIS A 29 0.00 2.64 -8.45
C HIS A 29 0.44 2.22 -7.05
N TYR A 30 1.71 2.50 -6.76
CA TYR A 30 2.33 2.47 -5.44
C TYR A 30 2.93 3.84 -5.14
N TYR A 31 2.77 4.31 -3.92
CA TYR A 31 3.70 5.29 -3.36
C TYR A 31 5.00 4.58 -3.02
N VAL A 32 6.10 5.12 -3.51
CA VAL A 32 7.43 4.52 -3.39
C VAL A 32 8.22 5.36 -2.40
N SER A 33 8.84 4.71 -1.42
CA SER A 33 9.67 5.35 -0.40
C SER A 33 10.98 4.59 -0.21
N LYS A 34 12.06 5.34 0.06
CA LYS A 34 13.35 4.76 0.47
C LYS A 34 13.31 4.30 1.93
N PHE A 35 12.39 4.83 2.71
CA PHE A 35 12.25 4.57 4.14
C PHE A 35 10.94 3.86 4.44
N ASN A 36 10.88 3.17 5.58
CA ASN A 36 9.64 2.59 6.08
C ASN A 36 8.70 3.68 6.65
N SER A 37 8.30 4.64 5.82
CA SER A 37 7.44 5.74 6.19
C SER A 37 6.67 6.25 4.99
N VAL A 38 5.35 6.31 5.12
CA VAL A 38 4.41 6.83 4.12
C VAL A 38 4.67 8.32 3.83
N ASN A 39 5.11 9.07 4.83
CA ASN A 39 5.37 10.52 4.71
C ASN A 39 6.69 10.83 3.99
N ALA A 40 7.55 9.84 3.78
CA ALA A 40 8.84 10.00 3.11
C ALA A 40 8.83 9.45 1.66
N HIS A 41 7.65 9.35 1.05
CA HIS A 41 7.54 8.87 -0.32
C HIS A 41 8.23 9.84 -1.30
N VAL A 42 8.93 9.28 -2.27
CA VAL A 42 9.60 10.04 -3.34
C VAL A 42 8.68 10.29 -4.53
N GLY A 43 7.59 9.54 -4.64
CA GLY A 43 6.58 9.72 -5.68
C GLY A 43 5.62 8.53 -5.79
N ALA A 44 4.68 8.66 -6.72
CA ALA A 44 3.73 7.62 -7.10
C ALA A 44 4.11 7.00 -8.44
N TYR A 45 4.15 5.68 -8.50
CA TYR A 45 4.64 4.93 -9.66
C TYR A 45 3.73 3.75 -9.96
N ARG A 46 3.69 3.31 -11.22
CA ARG A 46 2.88 2.16 -11.63
C ARG A 46 3.39 0.87 -10.99
N GLN A 47 2.47 0.02 -10.54
CA GLN A 47 2.81 -1.27 -9.93
C GLN A 47 3.62 -2.18 -10.87
N SER A 48 3.37 -2.08 -12.19
CA SER A 48 4.07 -2.86 -13.22
C SER A 48 5.58 -2.58 -13.32
N LEU A 49 6.08 -1.50 -12.72
CA LEU A 49 7.50 -1.15 -12.68
C LEU A 49 8.26 -1.77 -11.50
N PHE A 50 7.55 -2.52 -10.66
CA PHE A 50 8.12 -3.15 -9.47
C PHE A 50 7.86 -4.63 -9.47
N THR A 51 8.84 -5.38 -8.99
CA THR A 51 8.66 -6.77 -8.59
C THR A 51 8.59 -6.81 -7.08
N VAL A 52 7.40 -7.04 -6.53
CA VAL A 52 7.20 -7.20 -5.09
C VAL A 52 7.94 -8.46 -4.63
N THR A 53 8.85 -8.28 -3.67
CA THR A 53 9.65 -9.37 -3.09
C THR A 53 9.14 -9.77 -1.72
N GLU A 54 8.48 -8.86 -1.00
CA GLU A 54 8.05 -9.08 0.38
C GLU A 54 6.70 -8.40 0.65
N HIS A 55 5.81 -9.14 1.30
CA HIS A 55 4.56 -8.63 1.87
C HIS A 55 4.80 -8.33 3.35
N LEU A 56 4.89 -7.06 3.71
CA LEU A 56 5.02 -6.63 5.09
C LEU A 56 3.61 -6.29 5.60
N GLU A 57 2.94 -7.28 6.16
CA GLU A 57 1.71 -7.02 6.93
C GLU A 57 2.14 -6.30 8.20
N ASP A 58 1.44 -5.20 8.54
CA ASP A 58 1.59 -4.57 9.85
C ASP A 58 1.09 -5.57 10.88
N VAL A 59 1.98 -6.44 11.38
CA VAL A 59 1.64 -7.38 12.44
C VAL A 59 1.53 -6.56 13.72
N PRO A 60 0.34 -6.41 14.34
CA PRO A 60 0.30 -5.96 15.71
C PRO A 60 0.89 -7.08 16.56
N ASP A 61 1.98 -6.77 17.26
CA ASP A 61 2.50 -7.64 18.32
C ASP A 61 1.40 -7.88 19.35
N THR A 62 0.79 -9.06 19.33
CA THR A 62 0.29 -9.70 20.55
C THR A 62 0.82 -11.12 20.60
N ASN A 63 2.02 -11.25 21.18
CA ASN A 63 2.44 -12.47 21.83
C ASN A 63 1.41 -12.82 22.91
N THR A 64 0.71 -13.95 22.78
CA THR A 64 0.27 -14.71 23.95
C THR A 64 0.29 -16.19 23.59
N ASP A 65 1.35 -16.87 24.02
CA ASP A 65 1.38 -18.32 24.16
C ASP A 65 0.19 -18.77 25.02
N ILE A 66 -0.85 -19.33 24.41
CA ILE A 66 -1.83 -20.18 25.10
C ILE A 66 -2.05 -21.42 24.22
N PRO A 67 -1.87 -22.64 24.76
CA PRO A 67 -1.93 -23.85 23.97
C PRO A 67 -3.35 -24.09 23.44
N LEU A 68 -3.39 -24.52 22.18
CA LEU A 68 -4.55 -25.02 21.45
C LEU A 68 -5.28 -26.09 22.27
N ASN A 69 -6.38 -25.71 22.93
CA ASN A 69 -7.47 -26.64 23.19
C ASN A 69 -8.66 -26.30 22.27
N SER A 70 -8.98 -27.29 21.45
CA SER A 70 -10.13 -27.37 20.58
C SER A 70 -11.42 -27.00 21.31
N ASN A 71 -12.26 -26.18 20.68
CA ASN A 71 -13.72 -26.33 20.54
C ASN A 71 -14.32 -25.02 20.03
N ILE A 72 -14.53 -24.88 18.72
CA ILE A 72 -15.56 -23.97 18.21
C ILE A 72 -16.43 -24.70 17.19
N GLU A 73 -17.53 -25.23 17.73
CA GLU A 73 -18.71 -25.63 16.98
C GLU A 73 -19.59 -24.39 16.80
N THR A 74 -19.93 -24.09 15.53
CA THR A 74 -21.01 -23.20 15.09
C THR A 74 -20.84 -21.68 15.35
N ASN A 75 -21.43 -20.72 14.62
CA ASN A 75 -22.52 -20.69 13.67
C ASN A 75 -22.31 -19.46 12.75
N LYS A 76 -22.61 -19.64 11.46
CA LYS A 76 -23.25 -18.71 10.52
C LYS A 76 -22.69 -17.28 10.34
N VAL A 77 -22.16 -17.12 9.12
CA VAL A 77 -21.99 -15.91 8.32
C VAL A 77 -23.18 -14.96 8.43
N ASP A 78 -22.92 -13.71 8.81
CA ASP A 78 -23.80 -12.59 8.50
C ASP A 78 -22.97 -11.47 7.83
N MET A 79 -23.19 -11.33 6.53
CA MET A 79 -22.75 -10.20 5.71
C MET A 79 -23.54 -8.96 6.10
N ASN A 80 -22.87 -7.91 6.58
CA ASN A 80 -23.45 -6.56 6.54
C ASN A 80 -22.33 -5.51 6.51
N ILE A 81 -21.79 -5.25 5.32
CA ILE A 81 -21.03 -4.02 5.05
C ILE A 81 -21.94 -3.14 4.21
N LYS A 82 -22.57 -2.16 4.87
CA LYS A 82 -23.19 -1.00 4.25
C LYS A 82 -22.52 0.22 4.87
N GLU A 83 -21.65 0.88 4.10
CA GLU A 83 -21.18 2.25 4.28
C GLU A 83 -20.71 2.63 2.88
N GLU A 84 -21.63 3.05 2.01
CA GLU A 84 -22.06 4.45 1.88
C GLU A 84 -20.86 5.34 1.59
N LEU A 85 -20.59 5.41 0.29
CA LEU A 85 -19.60 6.21 -0.41
C LEU A 85 -19.93 7.69 -0.18
N GLU A 86 -19.23 8.34 0.75
CA GLU A 86 -19.23 9.80 0.82
C GLU A 86 -18.49 10.37 -0.39
N ASP A 87 -19.26 10.95 -1.31
CA ASP A 87 -18.82 11.78 -2.43
C ASP A 87 -18.02 12.99 -1.91
N LEU A 88 -16.69 12.89 -1.90
CA LEU A 88 -15.82 14.07 -1.84
C LEU A 88 -15.71 14.68 -3.25
N PRO A 89 -16.01 15.98 -3.44
CA PRO A 89 -15.88 16.61 -4.74
C PRO A 89 -14.41 16.67 -5.18
N PRO A 90 -14.10 16.44 -6.46
CA PRO A 90 -12.74 16.55 -6.97
C PRO A 90 -12.27 18.01 -6.87
N GLU A 91 -11.26 18.23 -6.04
CA GLU A 91 -10.52 19.49 -5.92
C GLU A 91 -10.00 19.90 -7.32
N LYS A 92 -10.52 21.02 -7.82
CA LYS A 92 -10.04 21.68 -9.04
C LYS A 92 -8.66 22.24 -8.76
N TRP A 93 -7.62 21.55 -9.25
CA TRP A 93 -6.30 22.15 -9.39
C TRP A 93 -6.37 23.25 -10.44
N GLU A 94 -6.50 24.50 -10.01
CA GLU A 94 -6.40 25.66 -10.91
C GLU A 94 -4.98 25.72 -11.49
N GLN A 95 -4.87 25.46 -12.79
CA GLN A 95 -3.69 25.76 -13.59
C GLN A 95 -3.49 27.28 -13.60
N ILE A 96 -2.55 27.77 -12.81
CA ILE A 96 -1.92 29.07 -13.05
C ILE A 96 -1.12 29.01 -14.36
N SER A 97 -1.71 29.48 -15.46
CA SER A 97 -0.95 29.89 -16.63
C SER A 97 -0.60 31.36 -16.47
N LEU A 98 0.68 31.60 -16.18
CA LEU A 98 1.33 32.90 -16.24
C LEU A 98 1.54 33.24 -17.73
N PHE A 99 0.82 34.23 -18.28
CA PHE A 99 1.25 35.06 -19.42
C PHE A 99 0.43 36.35 -19.47
#